data_AF-A0A9L0RBK1-F1
#
_entry.id   AF-A0A9L0RBK1-F1
#
_cell.length_a   1.000
_cell.length_b   1.000
_cell.length_c   1.000
_cell.angle_alpha   90.00
_cell.angle_beta   90.00
_cell.angle_gamma   90.00
#
_symmetry.space_group_name_H-M   'P 1'
#
loop_
_entity.id
_entity.type
_entity.pdbx_description
1 polymer ?
#
loop_
_entity_poly.entity_id
_entity_poly.type
_entity_poly.pdbx_seq_one_letter_code
_entity_poly.pdbx_strand_id
1 'polypeptide(L)'
;MASFWDWEDTFFVSLTLSFLLFFPAAQRHVLTYMEDAVCQLLENKEDISQYGIARFFTEYFNSVCQGTHILFREFSFIQATPHNRASFLRAFWRCFRTVGKNGVWKWLQGRDWKLGA
;
A
#
# COMPACT_ATOMS: atom_id res chain seq x y z
N MET A 1 15.48 32.49 6.87
CA MET A 1 14.15 31.93 6.52
C MET A 1 14.39 30.78 5.55
N ALA A 2 14.52 29.56 6.06
CA ALA A 2 14.57 28.36 5.23
C ALA A 2 13.14 27.98 4.86
N SER A 3 12.90 27.73 3.58
CA SER A 3 11.59 27.39 3.04
C SER A 3 11.12 26.03 3.58
N PHE A 4 9.84 25.98 3.95
CA PHE A 4 9.06 24.80 4.38
C PHE A 4 9.20 23.56 3.48
N TRP A 5 9.75 23.72 2.27
CA TRP A 5 9.98 22.68 1.27
C TRP A 5 11.31 21.91 1.41
N ASP A 6 12.25 22.34 2.28
CA ASP A 6 13.57 21.69 2.41
C ASP A 6 13.52 20.34 3.17
N TRP A 7 12.50 20.11 4.00
CA TRP A 7 12.39 18.94 4.87
C TRP A 7 11.83 17.70 4.19
N GLU A 8 11.01 17.86 3.14
CA GLU A 8 10.48 16.71 2.37
C GLU A 8 11.60 16.02 1.58
N ASP A 9 12.56 16.79 1.05
CA ASP A 9 13.69 16.28 0.28
C ASP A 9 14.74 15.61 1.17
N THR A 10 15.01 16.13 2.38
CA THR A 10 15.95 15.48 3.31
C THR A 10 15.43 14.14 3.83
N PHE A 11 14.12 14.02 4.04
CA PHE A 11 13.49 12.76 4.43
C PHE A 11 13.54 11.73 3.28
N PHE A 12 13.31 12.18 2.04
CA PHE A 12 13.38 11.35 0.85
C PHE A 12 14.81 10.87 0.56
N VAL A 13 15.82 11.73 0.74
CA VAL A 13 17.23 11.40 0.53
C VAL A 13 17.76 10.46 1.62
N SER A 14 17.37 10.64 2.89
CA SER A 14 17.75 9.73 3.98
C SER A 14 17.09 8.35 3.85
N LEU A 15 15.82 8.31 3.43
CA LEU A 15 15.08 7.08 3.17
C LEU A 15 15.63 6.31 1.95
N THR A 16 16.08 7.02 0.92
CA THR A 16 16.72 6.43 -0.28
C THR A 16 18.16 5.98 -0.02
N LEU A 17 18.94 6.67 0.82
CA LEU A 17 20.29 6.23 1.22
C LEU A 17 20.23 4.94 2.06
N SER A 18 19.22 4.81 2.93
CA SER A 18 18.93 3.58 3.69
C SER A 18 18.48 2.42 2.77
N PHE A 19 17.89 2.76 1.63
CA PHE A 19 17.38 1.82 0.62
C PHE A 19 18.49 1.23 -0.26
N LEU A 20 19.55 2.01 -0.53
CA LEU A 20 20.69 1.59 -1.36
C LEU A 20 21.69 0.70 -0.61
N LEU A 21 21.72 0.73 0.72
CA LEU A 21 22.50 -0.21 1.54
C LEU A 21 21.80 -1.58 1.74
N PHE A 22 20.53 -1.72 1.36
CA PHE A 22 19.73 -2.96 1.41
C PHE A 22 19.61 -3.66 0.03
N PHE A 23 20.58 -3.42 -0.86
CA PHE A 23 20.53 -3.82 -2.27
C PHE A 23 20.58 -5.34 -2.62
N PRO A 24 20.78 -6.34 -1.72
CA PRO A 24 20.58 -7.74 -2.11
C PRO A 24 19.09 -8.18 -2.12
N ALA A 25 18.14 -7.24 -2.13
CA ALA A 25 16.70 -7.52 -1.98
C ALA A 25 15.91 -7.65 -3.29
N ALA A 26 16.45 -7.24 -4.45
CA ALA A 26 15.74 -7.32 -5.72
C ALA A 26 15.33 -8.76 -6.10
N GLN A 27 16.12 -9.77 -5.75
CA GLN A 27 15.75 -11.18 -5.90
C GLN A 27 14.75 -11.67 -4.84
N ARG A 28 14.71 -11.04 -3.65
CA ARG A 28 13.87 -11.48 -2.52
C ARG A 28 12.41 -11.10 -2.70
N HIS A 29 12.12 -9.99 -3.38
CA HIS A 29 10.75 -9.51 -3.49
C HIS A 29 9.87 -10.38 -4.39
N VAL A 30 10.44 -10.98 -5.44
CA VAL A 30 9.70 -11.94 -6.28
C VAL A 30 9.33 -13.18 -5.47
N LEU A 31 10.26 -13.68 -4.64
CA LEU A 31 9.98 -14.80 -3.73
C LEU A 31 8.88 -14.45 -2.72
N THR A 32 8.87 -13.23 -2.17
CA THR A 32 7.77 -12.76 -1.30
C THR A 32 6.40 -12.86 -1.99
N TYR A 33 6.31 -12.47 -3.27
CA TYR A 33 5.05 -12.57 -4.02
C TYR A 33 4.71 -14.01 -4.40
N MET A 34 5.71 -14.84 -4.70
CA MET A 34 5.49 -16.27 -4.99
C MET A 34 5.00 -17.02 -3.74
N GLU A 35 5.63 -16.80 -2.59
CA GLU A 35 5.22 -17.38 -1.31
C GLU A 35 3.80 -16.96 -0.95
N ASP A 36 3.48 -15.66 -1.03
CA ASP A 36 2.15 -15.14 -0.75
C ASP A 36 1.08 -15.68 -1.72
N ALA A 37 1.40 -15.76 -3.02
CA ALA A 37 0.49 -16.34 -4.01
C ALA A 37 0.22 -17.82 -3.72
N VAL A 38 1.24 -18.59 -3.34
CA VAL A 38 1.09 -20.01 -2.99
C VAL A 38 0.30 -20.16 -1.69
N CYS A 39 0.56 -19.37 -0.65
CA CYS A 39 -0.23 -19.39 0.59
C CYS A 39 -1.72 -19.16 0.29
N GLN A 40 -2.05 -18.14 -0.49
CA GLN A 40 -3.44 -17.87 -0.88
C GLN A 40 -4.05 -18.95 -1.74
N LEU A 41 -3.27 -19.53 -2.66
CA LEU A 41 -3.70 -20.66 -3.48
C LEU A 41 -4.07 -21.85 -2.60
N LEU A 42 -3.27 -22.11 -1.55
CA LEU A 42 -3.46 -23.23 -0.64
C LEU A 42 -4.62 -23.00 0.33
N GLU A 43 -4.88 -21.75 0.73
CA GLU A 43 -6.00 -21.36 1.58
C GLU A 43 -7.35 -21.41 0.85
N ASN A 44 -7.37 -21.13 -0.45
CA ASN A 44 -8.62 -21.01 -1.25
C ASN A 44 -8.75 -22.12 -2.32
N LYS A 45 -8.21 -23.32 -2.05
CA LYS A 45 -8.14 -24.43 -3.02
C LYS A 45 -9.49 -24.81 -3.65
N GLU A 46 -10.58 -24.68 -2.89
CA GLU A 46 -11.92 -25.08 -3.33
C GLU A 46 -12.43 -24.17 -4.45
N ASP A 47 -12.27 -22.85 -4.32
CA ASP A 47 -12.67 -21.86 -5.34
C ASP A 47 -11.78 -21.93 -6.60
N ILE A 48 -10.49 -22.24 -6.44
CA ILE A 48 -9.52 -22.24 -7.55
C ILE A 48 -9.68 -23.46 -8.46
N SER A 49 -10.26 -24.55 -7.96
CA SER A 49 -10.56 -25.75 -8.76
C SER A 49 -11.44 -25.45 -9.99
N GLN A 50 -12.24 -24.37 -9.95
CA GLN A 50 -13.12 -23.96 -11.06
C GLN A 50 -12.42 -23.03 -12.08
N TYR A 51 -11.47 -22.21 -11.66
CA TYR A 51 -10.85 -21.17 -12.50
C TYR A 51 -9.48 -21.56 -13.06
N GLY A 52 -8.84 -22.57 -12.45
CA GLY A 52 -7.53 -23.08 -12.85
C GLY A 52 -6.36 -22.28 -12.27
N ILE A 53 -5.31 -23.01 -11.90
CA ILE A 53 -4.12 -22.49 -11.21
C ILE A 53 -3.43 -21.37 -12.02
N ALA A 54 -3.32 -21.52 -13.33
CA ALA A 54 -2.68 -20.54 -14.20
C ALA A 54 -3.40 -19.18 -14.19
N ARG A 55 -4.74 -19.21 -14.16
CA ARG A 55 -5.55 -17.99 -14.12
C ARG A 55 -5.41 -17.28 -12.76
N PHE A 56 -5.40 -18.04 -11.66
CA PHE A 56 -5.15 -17.50 -10.33
C PHE A 56 -3.82 -16.72 -10.27
N PHE A 57 -2.70 -17.34 -10.70
CA PHE A 57 -1.41 -16.66 -10.71
C PHE A 57 -1.41 -15.42 -11.62
N THR A 58 -2.09 -15.51 -12.77
CA THR A 58 -2.21 -14.37 -13.69
C THR A 58 -2.94 -13.20 -13.02
N GLU A 59 -4.07 -13.44 -12.36
CA GLU A 59 -4.83 -12.41 -11.65
C GLU A 59 -4.05 -11.85 -10.46
N TYR A 60 -3.39 -12.72 -9.68
CA TYR A 60 -2.55 -12.30 -8.56
C TYR A 60 -1.42 -11.36 -9.03
N PHE A 61 -0.61 -11.77 -10.01
CA PHE A 61 0.50 -10.92 -10.48
C PHE A 61 0.02 -9.67 -11.20
N ASN A 62 -1.12 -9.70 -11.88
CA ASN A 62 -1.76 -8.49 -12.39
C ASN A 62 -2.13 -7.52 -11.27
N SER A 63 -2.65 -8.02 -10.15
CA SER A 63 -2.95 -7.19 -8.97
C SER A 63 -1.69 -6.57 -8.36
N VAL A 64 -0.57 -7.32 -8.34
CA VAL A 64 0.75 -6.80 -7.89
C VAL A 64 1.22 -5.68 -8.81
N CYS A 65 1.17 -5.88 -10.13
CA CYS A 65 1.51 -4.86 -11.12
C CYS A 65 0.65 -3.59 -10.98
N GLN A 66 -0.64 -3.75 -10.68
CA GLN A 66 -1.57 -2.64 -10.47
C GLN A 66 -1.44 -1.99 -9.08
N GLY A 67 -0.78 -2.65 -8.13
CA GLY A 67 -0.65 -2.21 -6.74
C GLY A 67 -1.94 -2.35 -5.93
N THR A 68 -2.86 -3.22 -6.33
CA THR A 68 -4.13 -3.49 -5.62
C THR A 68 -4.03 -4.68 -4.66
N HIS A 69 -2.98 -5.49 -4.77
CA HIS A 69 -2.71 -6.66 -3.93
C HIS A 69 -2.57 -6.35 -2.43
N ILE A 70 -2.34 -5.07 -2.08
CA ILE A 70 -2.22 -4.55 -0.71
C ILE A 70 -3.55 -4.45 0.04
N LEU A 71 -4.69 -4.52 -0.66
CA LEU A 71 -6.00 -4.35 -0.05
C LEU A 71 -6.31 -5.55 0.85
N PHE A 72 -6.89 -5.28 2.03
CA PHE A 72 -7.24 -6.30 3.02
C PHE A 72 -6.05 -7.16 3.50
N ARG A 73 -4.83 -6.61 3.45
CA ARG A 73 -3.61 -7.26 3.94
C ARG A 73 -3.21 -6.77 5.32
N GLU A 74 -2.55 -7.65 6.05
CA GLU A 74 -1.89 -7.29 7.29
C GLU A 74 -0.75 -6.29 7.05
N PHE A 75 -0.47 -5.47 8.07
CA PHE A 75 0.59 -4.48 8.01
C PHE A 75 1.98 -5.10 7.80
N SER A 76 2.22 -6.29 8.36
CA SER A 76 3.45 -7.06 8.15
C SER A 76 3.74 -7.30 6.66
N PHE A 77 2.72 -7.65 5.88
CA PHE A 77 2.83 -7.82 4.43
C PHE A 77 3.08 -6.47 3.72
N ILE A 78 2.42 -5.40 4.16
CA ILE A 78 2.60 -4.07 3.58
C ILE A 78 4.04 -3.58 3.76
N GLN A 79 4.67 -3.89 4.90
CA GLN A 79 6.06 -3.49 5.18
C GLN A 79 7.09 -4.34 4.45
N ALA A 80 6.76 -5.57 4.03
CA ALA A 80 7.70 -6.56 3.51
C ALA A 80 8.46 -6.11 2.25
N THR A 81 7.84 -5.31 1.37
CA THR A 81 8.50 -4.81 0.16
C THR A 81 8.29 -3.30 -0.01
N PRO A 82 9.24 -2.60 -0.66
CA PRO A 82 9.04 -1.21 -1.04
C PRO A 82 7.82 -0.96 -1.91
N HIS A 83 7.55 -1.86 -2.85
CA HIS A 83 6.42 -1.76 -3.76
C HIS A 83 5.08 -1.88 -3.02
N ASN A 84 5.01 -2.74 -2.00
CA ASN A 84 3.84 -2.86 -1.14
C ASN A 84 3.57 -1.55 -0.39
N ARG A 85 4.60 -0.95 0.21
CA ARG A 85 4.47 0.35 0.90
C ARG A 85 4.00 1.46 -0.04
N ALA A 86 4.59 1.55 -1.23
CA ALA A 86 4.18 2.54 -2.24
C ALA A 86 2.73 2.33 -2.71
N SER A 87 2.34 1.08 -2.93
CA SER A 87 0.98 0.69 -3.32
C SER A 87 -0.03 1.04 -2.23
N PHE A 88 0.31 0.79 -0.97
CA PHE A 88 -0.51 1.16 0.19
C PHE A 88 -0.72 2.67 0.28
N LEU A 89 0.35 3.47 0.21
CA LEU A 89 0.24 4.94 0.23
C LEU A 89 -0.62 5.45 -0.92
N ARG A 90 -0.49 4.86 -2.11
CA ARG A 90 -1.31 5.22 -3.27
C ARG A 90 -2.80 4.93 -3.03
N ALA A 91 -3.13 3.76 -2.51
CA ALA A 91 -4.50 3.37 -2.20
C ALA A 91 -5.08 4.26 -1.08
N PHE A 92 -4.31 4.45 0.00
CA PHE A 92 -4.64 5.33 1.12
C PHE A 92 -4.93 6.75 0.65
N TRP A 93 -4.04 7.35 -0.13
CA TRP A 93 -4.21 8.71 -0.65
C TRP A 93 -5.41 8.83 -1.59
N ARG A 94 -5.69 7.79 -2.39
CA ARG A 94 -6.90 7.73 -3.23
C ARG A 94 -8.17 7.77 -2.38
N CYS A 95 -8.22 7.02 -1.28
CA CYS A 95 -9.34 7.05 -0.35
C CYS A 95 -9.47 8.40 0.36
N PHE A 96 -8.36 8.98 0.84
CA PHE A 96 -8.35 10.28 1.53
C PHE A 96 -8.86 11.42 0.65
N ARG A 97 -8.43 11.49 -0.62
CA ARG A 97 -8.93 12.51 -1.56
C ARG A 97 -10.43 12.35 -1.84
N THR A 98 -10.94 11.13 -1.87
CA THR A 98 -12.37 10.87 -2.04
C THR A 98 -13.17 11.34 -0.82
N VAL A 99 -12.69 11.11 0.40
CA VAL A 99 -13.30 11.65 1.65
C VAL A 99 -13.25 13.19 1.68
N GLY A 100 -12.14 13.78 1.21
CA GLY A 100 -11.97 15.21 0.93
C GLY A 100 -13.08 15.82 0.09
N LYS A 101 -13.41 15.16 -1.02
CA LYS A 101 -14.37 15.62 -2.02
C LYS A 101 -15.83 15.29 -1.66
N ASN A 102 -16.06 14.25 -0.86
CA ASN A 102 -17.41 13.75 -0.54
C ASN A 102 -18.03 14.34 0.75
N GLY A 103 -17.48 15.43 1.29
CA GLY A 103 -18.21 16.28 2.25
C GLY A 103 -18.12 15.92 3.73
N VAL A 104 -17.28 14.95 4.16
CA VAL A 104 -17.08 14.66 5.60
C VAL A 104 -16.43 15.85 6.33
N TRP A 105 -15.60 16.63 5.64
CA TRP A 105 -14.96 17.82 6.24
C TRP A 105 -15.94 18.95 6.55
N LYS A 106 -17.11 19.00 5.90
CA LYS A 106 -18.15 19.97 6.27
C LYS A 106 -18.71 19.72 7.67
N TRP A 107 -18.72 18.47 8.16
CA TRP A 107 -19.14 18.14 9.52
C TRP A 107 -18.11 18.55 10.59
N LEU A 108 -16.82 18.63 10.22
CA LEU A 108 -15.76 19.08 11.13
C LEU A 108 -15.53 20.60 11.09
N GLN A 109 -15.90 21.28 10.00
CA GLN A 109 -15.85 22.74 9.92
C GLN A 109 -17.06 23.44 10.60
N GLY A 110 -18.09 22.69 10.99
CA GLY A 110 -19.35 23.22 11.53
C GLY A 110 -19.58 23.04 13.04
N ARG A 111 -18.63 22.49 13.81
CA ARG A 111 -18.70 22.56 15.28
C ARG A 111 -18.06 23.85 15.76
N ASP A 112 -18.91 24.87 15.77
CA ASP A 112 -18.73 26.09 16.54
C ASP A 112 -18.32 25.71 17.97
N TRP A 113 -17.09 26.06 18.36
CA TRP A 113 -16.56 25.88 19.71
C TRP A 113 -17.03 27.00 20.66
N LYS A 114 -17.92 27.89 20.18
CA LYS A 114 -18.56 28.92 20.98
C LYS A 114 -19.98 28.48 21.30
N LEU A 115 -20.15 27.72 22.39
CA LEU A 115 -21.31 27.79 23.28
C LEU A 115 -21.05 26.80 24.44
N GLY A 116 -20.66 27.34 25.60
CA GLY A 116 -20.65 26.57 26.86
C GLY A 116 -19.50 26.88 27.83
N ALA A 117 -19.36 28.12 28.27
CA ALA A 117 -19.00 28.55 29.63
C ALA A 117 -18.90 30.08 29.69
#